data_AF-A0A1Y1S2I2-F1
#
_entry.id   AF-A0A1Y1S2I2-F1
#
_cell.length_a   1.000
_cell.length_b   1.000
_cell.length_c   1.000
_cell.angle_alpha   90.00
_cell.angle_beta   90.00
_cell.angle_gamma   90.00
#
_symmetry.space_group_name_H-M   'P 1'
#
loop_
_entity.id
_entity.type
_entity.pdbx_description
1 polymer ?
#
loop_
_entity_poly.entity_id
_entity_poly.type
_entity_poly.pdbx_seq_one_letter_code
_entity_poly.pdbx_strand_id
1 'polypeptide(L)'
;MTGLLDFLRRRKEPIDFSGGGEVNCLECRRIEAEGIIAFFQRLSGGRLDLTSELPENDPLAATLNGHVSSLERFFASLMENLVQVSGSGRYLEQRVGKLSRQADTQTHSVRGITRETDRLNEEIHALAERVSGFAGLTQDSFNAASEGYSLNGEFQMRLENLKAGMLRTIGAVNRLTGLLDSVKSLTEIIDESAESLHLISINTAIEAARAGDRGFGVIATELRALARRAGESVREVDRIVKSVHEEIKAVDGAIEDSASVMDILIGDSERVGESFAGINDFARKVEEEGVSIAAEILKQREGLGSVAAGVQVIFRASEEIQGEAENTGAVATQLKTIVGTILEKTGSLRLRRHKRAVELVYAMDNRGRQVSSNIVSDKYKGSVREQGFGEDRSQKEYFSSLQGGEGVYVSDIYLSDASGRLCITVSGSTLNRKGDRLAVALDLNLEGLLRV
;
A
#
# COMPACT_ATOMS: atom_id res chain seq x y z
N MET A 1 56.97 33.11 30.36
CA MET A 1 58.11 32.99 29.44
C MET A 1 59.06 34.18 29.51
N THR A 2 58.56 35.42 29.44
CA THR A 2 59.33 36.67 29.63
C THR A 2 60.09 36.70 30.96
N GLY A 3 59.47 36.23 32.05
CA GLY A 3 60.12 36.15 33.37
C GLY A 3 61.24 35.10 33.50
N LEU A 4 61.21 34.01 32.72
CA LEU A 4 62.27 32.99 32.73
C LEU A 4 63.49 33.47 31.92
N LEU A 5 63.25 34.16 30.80
CA LEU A 5 64.31 34.77 29.97
C LEU A 5 64.98 35.96 30.68
N ASP A 6 64.21 36.76 31.43
CA ASP A 6 64.75 37.83 32.28
C ASP A 6 65.52 37.28 33.50
N PHE A 7 65.05 36.16 34.07
CA PHE A 7 65.75 35.47 35.16
C PHE A 7 67.10 34.90 34.70
N LEU A 8 67.17 34.30 33.50
CA LEU A 8 68.40 33.76 32.92
C LEU A 8 69.37 34.86 32.44
N ARG A 9 68.88 36.01 31.95
CA ARG A 9 69.73 37.15 31.57
C ARG A 9 70.32 37.92 32.75
N ARG A 10 69.66 37.91 33.92
CA ARG A 10 70.05 38.75 35.08
C ARG A 10 70.99 38.05 36.08
N ARG A 11 71.23 36.74 35.99
CA ARG A 11 72.22 36.07 36.85
C ARG A 11 73.64 36.25 36.30
N LYS A 12 74.40 37.14 36.95
CA LYS A 12 75.86 37.29 36.78
C LYS A 12 76.69 36.43 37.75
N GLU A 13 76.06 35.68 38.64
CA GLU A 13 76.77 34.81 39.58
C GLU A 13 76.68 33.33 39.16
N PRO A 14 77.82 32.61 39.15
CA PRO A 14 77.83 31.19 38.84
C PRO A 14 77.14 30.39 39.94
N ILE A 15 76.31 29.42 39.57
CA ILE A 15 75.92 28.35 40.49
C ILE A 15 77.18 27.48 40.68
N ASP A 16 77.59 27.34 41.94
CA ASP A 16 78.71 26.52 42.35
C ASP A 16 78.29 25.04 42.39
N PHE A 17 78.88 24.25 41.51
CA PHE A 17 78.81 22.78 41.54
C PHE A 17 80.21 22.19 41.79
N SER A 18 81.01 22.80 42.66
CA SER A 18 82.30 22.24 43.09
C SER A 18 82.12 21.04 44.03
N GLY A 19 81.66 19.94 43.45
CA GLY A 19 81.92 18.58 43.90
C GLY A 19 83.01 17.94 43.05
N GLY A 20 84.20 18.57 42.96
CA GLY A 20 85.45 17.95 42.49
C GLY A 20 85.79 18.09 40.99
N GLY A 21 86.93 18.72 40.71
CA GLY A 21 87.67 18.60 39.44
C GLY A 21 87.68 19.85 38.55
N GLU A 22 88.81 20.55 38.51
CA GLU A 22 89.07 21.76 37.73
C GLU A 22 88.90 21.57 36.22
N VAL A 23 87.91 22.24 35.63
CA VAL A 23 87.99 22.78 34.25
C VAL A 23 87.32 24.17 34.25
N ASN A 24 88.13 25.21 34.40
CA ASN A 24 87.67 26.59 34.34
C ASN A 24 87.55 27.02 32.86
N CYS A 25 86.41 26.74 32.23
CA CYS A 25 86.12 27.18 30.87
C CYS A 25 84.90 28.10 30.88
N LEU A 26 85.13 29.42 30.95
CA LEU A 26 84.09 30.44 30.77
C LEU A 26 83.40 30.35 29.39
N GLU A 27 84.05 29.71 28.41
CA GLU A 27 83.46 29.39 27.10
C GLU A 27 82.48 28.22 27.14
N CYS A 28 82.70 27.18 27.97
CA CYS A 28 81.77 26.04 28.08
C CYS A 28 80.41 26.43 28.66
N ARG A 29 80.36 27.26 29.71
CA ARG A 29 79.09 27.67 30.36
C ARG A 29 78.24 28.62 29.51
N ARG A 30 78.84 29.33 28.55
CA ARG A 30 78.15 30.26 27.66
C ARG A 30 77.47 29.53 26.48
N ILE A 31 78.08 28.44 26.02
CA ILE A 31 77.55 27.59 24.93
C ILE A 31 76.28 26.82 25.37
N GLU A 32 76.20 26.39 26.63
CA GLU A 32 75.02 25.67 27.18
C GLU A 32 73.78 26.57 27.31
N ALA A 33 73.92 27.79 27.82
CA ALA A 33 72.83 28.75 27.95
C ALA A 33 72.34 29.29 26.59
N GLU A 34 73.26 29.54 25.64
CA GLU A 34 72.90 29.93 24.26
C GLU A 34 72.15 28.80 23.53
N GLY A 35 72.50 27.53 23.76
CA GLY A 35 71.80 26.36 23.24
C GLY A 35 70.36 26.24 23.76
N ILE A 36 70.16 26.44 25.07
CA ILE A 36 68.83 26.43 25.72
C ILE A 36 67.99 27.63 25.27
N ILE A 37 68.57 28.84 25.19
CA ILE A 37 67.86 30.04 24.69
C ILE A 37 67.49 29.87 23.21
N ALA A 38 68.38 29.35 22.37
CA ALA A 38 68.09 29.07 20.96
C ALA A 38 67.03 27.97 20.80
N PHE A 39 66.98 26.99 21.71
CA PHE A 39 65.91 25.99 21.77
C PHE A 39 64.56 26.63 22.13
N PHE A 40 64.49 27.48 23.17
CA PHE A 40 63.26 28.20 23.54
C PHE A 40 62.83 29.25 22.50
N GLN A 41 63.76 29.88 21.80
CA GLN A 41 63.46 30.81 20.70
C GLN A 41 62.85 30.06 19.49
N ARG A 42 63.37 28.88 19.15
CA ARG A 42 62.78 27.97 18.16
C ARG A 42 61.40 27.46 18.61
N LEU A 43 61.21 27.23 19.90
CA LEU A 43 59.90 26.91 20.51
C LEU A 43 58.87 28.05 20.33
N SER A 44 59.29 29.30 20.49
CA SER A 44 58.40 30.46 20.47
C SER A 44 58.08 31.03 19.07
N GLY A 45 58.87 30.69 18.05
CA GLY A 45 58.81 31.29 16.71
C GLY A 45 57.86 30.62 15.70
N GLY A 46 56.96 29.74 16.14
CA GLY A 46 55.98 29.07 15.26
C GLY A 46 56.55 27.96 14.35
N ARG A 47 57.85 27.69 14.41
CA ARG A 47 58.53 26.56 13.75
C ARG A 47 59.16 25.68 14.81
N LEU A 48 58.31 24.93 15.54
CA LEU A 48 58.76 24.11 16.64
C LEU A 48 59.52 22.91 16.10
N ASP A 49 60.84 22.83 16.31
CA ASP A 49 61.66 21.67 15.91
C ASP A 49 61.89 20.72 17.08
N LEU A 50 60.91 19.84 17.31
CA LEU A 50 60.96 18.74 18.28
C LEU A 50 61.96 17.63 17.88
N THR A 51 62.68 17.76 16.74
CA THR A 51 63.76 16.85 16.36
C THR A 51 65.09 17.14 17.06
N SER A 52 65.20 18.31 17.70
CA SER A 52 66.42 18.80 18.31
C SER A 52 66.62 18.22 19.73
N GLU A 53 67.70 17.48 19.92
CA GLU A 53 68.14 16.99 21.23
C GLU A 53 69.21 17.94 21.77
N LEU A 54 69.07 18.34 23.04
CA LEU A 54 70.13 19.02 23.77
C LEU A 54 71.19 18.00 24.21
N PRO A 55 72.49 18.36 24.26
CA PRO A 55 73.55 17.45 24.70
C PRO A 55 73.28 16.90 26.11
N GLU A 56 73.42 15.59 26.32
CA GLU A 56 73.08 14.92 27.59
C GLU A 56 74.03 15.21 28.77
N ASN A 57 74.99 16.12 28.59
CA ASN A 57 76.02 16.44 29.57
C ASN A 57 75.51 17.31 30.74
N ASP A 58 74.26 17.80 30.67
CA ASP A 58 73.61 18.65 31.68
C ASP A 58 72.26 18.03 32.13
N PRO A 59 72.00 17.86 33.45
CA PRO A 59 70.71 17.42 34.00
C PRO A 59 69.48 18.23 33.51
N LEU A 60 69.65 19.52 33.21
CA LEU A 60 68.60 20.38 32.66
C LEU A 60 68.30 20.02 31.20
N ALA A 61 69.33 19.72 30.40
CA ALA A 61 69.19 19.24 29.03
C ALA A 61 68.47 17.88 28.97
N ALA A 62 68.81 16.96 29.87
CA ALA A 62 68.13 15.67 30.00
C ALA A 62 66.64 15.81 30.36
N THR A 63 66.32 16.73 31.29
CA THR A 63 64.93 17.03 31.68
C THR A 63 64.13 17.65 30.51
N LEU A 64 64.74 18.60 29.78
CA LEU A 64 64.12 19.22 28.60
C LEU A 64 63.88 18.22 27.47
N ASN A 65 64.83 17.31 27.20
CA ASN A 65 64.65 16.21 26.25
C ASN A 65 63.48 15.29 26.66
N GLY A 66 63.31 14.97 27.95
CA GLY A 66 62.16 14.21 28.46
C GLY A 66 60.81 14.91 28.22
N HIS A 67 60.75 16.24 28.36
CA HIS A 67 59.55 17.03 28.04
C HIS A 67 59.26 17.05 26.53
N VAL A 68 60.29 17.14 25.67
CA VAL A 68 60.16 17.01 24.22
C VAL A 68 59.56 15.67 23.85
N SER A 69 60.08 14.55 24.37
CA SER A 69 59.53 13.22 24.12
C SER A 69 58.09 13.04 24.62
N SER A 70 57.71 13.72 25.70
CA SER A 70 56.32 13.75 26.17
C SER A 70 55.40 14.51 25.20
N LEU A 71 55.87 15.65 24.66
CA LEU A 71 55.16 16.40 23.64
C LEU A 71 55.03 15.59 22.34
N GLU A 72 56.08 14.88 21.92
CA GLU A 72 56.02 14.01 20.74
C GLU A 72 54.97 12.90 20.89
N ARG A 73 54.88 12.26 22.07
CA ARG A 73 53.84 11.26 22.35
C ARG A 73 52.44 11.87 22.38
N PHE A 74 52.29 13.05 22.97
CA PHE A 74 51.02 13.78 22.98
C PHE A 74 50.55 14.12 21.55
N PHE A 75 51.43 14.64 20.69
CA PHE A 75 51.09 14.95 19.30
C PHE A 75 50.76 13.71 18.47
N ALA A 76 51.47 12.60 18.67
CA ALA A 76 51.15 11.34 18.00
C ALA A 76 49.74 10.84 18.38
N SER A 77 49.40 10.88 19.68
CA SER A 77 48.05 10.53 20.15
C SER A 77 46.98 11.50 19.64
N LEU A 78 47.28 12.81 19.59
CA LEU A 78 46.39 13.81 19.01
C LEU A 78 46.11 13.52 17.52
N MET A 79 47.14 13.19 16.74
CA MET A 79 46.99 12.84 15.33
C MET A 79 46.15 11.58 15.13
N GLU A 80 46.33 10.56 15.99
CA GLU A 80 45.51 9.35 15.96
C GLU A 80 44.02 9.67 16.18
N ASN A 81 43.74 10.46 17.20
CA ASN A 81 42.38 10.90 17.52
C ASN A 81 41.76 11.73 16.37
N LEU A 82 42.54 12.61 15.73
CA LEU A 82 42.06 13.40 14.58
C LEU A 82 41.70 12.54 13.37
N VAL A 83 42.49 11.50 13.09
CA VAL A 83 42.19 10.52 12.02
C VAL A 83 40.88 9.78 12.34
N GLN A 84 40.68 9.37 13.59
CA GLN A 84 39.45 8.70 14.03
C GLN A 84 38.22 9.63 13.94
N VAL A 85 38.35 10.89 14.36
CA VAL A 85 37.27 11.90 14.25
C VAL A 85 36.94 12.20 12.80
N SER A 86 37.94 12.33 11.93
CA SER A 86 37.74 12.51 10.48
C SER A 86 37.02 11.32 9.84
N GLY A 87 37.40 10.10 10.20
CA GLY A 87 36.72 8.88 9.76
C GLY A 87 35.26 8.84 10.22
N SER A 88 35.01 9.21 11.47
CA SER A 88 33.65 9.30 12.05
C SER A 88 32.80 10.37 11.36
N GLY A 89 33.38 11.53 11.04
CA GLY A 89 32.71 12.60 10.28
C GLY A 89 32.25 12.14 8.89
N ARG A 90 33.13 11.48 8.13
CA ARG A 90 32.77 10.91 6.81
C ARG A 90 31.69 9.84 6.91
N TYR A 91 31.75 9.00 7.95
CA TYR A 91 30.71 8.01 8.21
C TYR A 91 29.35 8.70 8.46
N LEU A 92 29.31 9.78 9.23
CA LEU A 92 28.09 10.58 9.45
C LEU A 92 27.56 11.19 8.14
N GLU A 93 28.42 11.79 7.30
CA GLU A 93 28.01 12.34 6.00
C GLU A 93 27.35 11.29 5.09
N GLN A 94 27.94 10.09 5.02
CA GLN A 94 27.37 8.99 4.25
C GLN A 94 26.02 8.54 4.81
N ARG A 95 25.89 8.48 6.15
CA ARG A 95 24.65 8.11 6.84
C ARG A 95 23.55 9.15 6.60
N VAL A 96 23.87 10.43 6.66
CA VAL A 96 22.97 11.55 6.35
C VAL A 96 22.45 11.44 4.91
N GLY A 97 23.34 11.27 3.93
CA GLY A 97 22.91 11.13 2.53
C GLY A 97 22.02 9.90 2.29
N LYS A 98 22.19 8.82 3.06
CA LYS A 98 21.28 7.66 3.01
C LYS A 98 19.92 7.97 3.67
N LEU A 99 19.93 8.62 4.84
CA LEU A 99 18.72 9.02 5.57
C LEU A 99 17.85 9.96 4.74
N SER A 100 18.42 11.01 4.14
CA SER A 100 17.67 11.95 3.30
C SER A 100 16.98 11.25 2.12
N ARG A 101 17.70 10.37 1.40
CA ARG A 101 17.09 9.59 0.30
C ARG A 101 15.98 8.65 0.78
N GLN A 102 16.12 8.06 1.96
CA GLN A 102 15.08 7.22 2.55
C GLN A 102 13.84 8.04 2.90
N ALA A 103 14.01 9.21 3.52
CA ALA A 103 12.89 10.11 3.85
C ALA A 103 12.16 10.62 2.59
N ASP A 104 12.90 10.93 1.52
CA ASP A 104 12.29 11.31 0.23
C ASP A 104 11.46 10.19 -0.38
N THR A 105 12.02 8.97 -0.37
CA THR A 105 11.32 7.78 -0.87
C THR A 105 10.06 7.50 -0.04
N GLN A 106 10.17 7.61 1.28
CA GLN A 106 9.05 7.43 2.21
C GLN A 106 7.95 8.48 1.97
N THR A 107 8.32 9.74 1.75
CA THR A 107 7.37 10.81 1.39
C THR A 107 6.63 10.50 0.08
N HIS A 108 7.34 9.96 -0.92
CA HIS A 108 6.71 9.54 -2.17
C HIS A 108 5.72 8.38 -1.97
N SER A 109 6.11 7.36 -1.20
CA SER A 109 5.23 6.24 -0.87
C SER A 109 3.99 6.69 -0.10
N VAL A 110 4.14 7.58 0.88
CA VAL A 110 3.04 8.17 1.66
C VAL A 110 2.04 8.89 0.74
N ARG A 111 2.50 9.69 -0.22
CA ARG A 111 1.61 10.32 -1.21
C ARG A 111 0.84 9.31 -2.05
N GLY A 112 1.45 8.18 -2.39
CA GLY A 112 0.77 7.07 -3.06
C GLY A 112 -0.34 6.49 -2.20
N ILE A 113 -0.04 6.19 -0.92
CA ILE A 113 -1.03 5.68 0.03
C ILE A 113 -2.18 6.66 0.23
N THR A 114 -1.90 7.98 0.30
CA THR A 114 -2.96 9.01 0.39
C THR A 114 -3.93 8.93 -0.79
N ARG A 115 -3.43 8.87 -2.03
CA ARG A 115 -4.29 8.78 -3.22
C ARG A 115 -5.15 7.52 -3.23
N GLU A 116 -4.57 6.38 -2.85
CA GLU A 116 -5.34 5.13 -2.75
C GLU A 116 -6.37 5.18 -1.63
N THR A 117 -6.05 5.86 -0.52
CA THR A 117 -7.00 6.09 0.59
C THR A 117 -8.17 6.96 0.13
N ASP A 118 -7.90 8.05 -0.61
CA ASP A 118 -8.94 8.92 -1.17
C ASP A 118 -9.84 8.17 -2.15
N ARG A 119 -9.24 7.38 -3.05
CA ARG A 119 -9.96 6.53 -4.00
C ARG A 119 -10.83 5.49 -3.30
N LEU A 120 -10.29 4.79 -2.29
CA LEU A 120 -11.07 3.82 -1.51
C LEU A 120 -12.23 4.51 -0.77
N ASN A 121 -12.03 5.75 -0.30
CA ASN A 121 -13.10 6.51 0.32
C ASN A 121 -14.23 6.81 -0.67
N GLU A 122 -13.91 7.23 -1.91
CA GLU A 122 -14.90 7.40 -2.98
C GLU A 122 -15.64 6.09 -3.32
N GLU A 123 -14.93 4.97 -3.42
CA GLU A 123 -15.52 3.66 -3.70
C GLU A 123 -16.48 3.22 -2.57
N ILE A 124 -16.12 3.47 -1.30
CA ILE A 124 -16.99 3.22 -0.14
C ILE A 124 -18.23 4.13 -0.16
N HIS A 125 -18.08 5.41 -0.54
CA HIS A 125 -19.22 6.31 -0.71
C HIS A 125 -20.19 5.80 -1.77
N ALA A 126 -19.68 5.41 -2.95
CA ALA A 126 -20.49 4.85 -4.01
C ALA A 126 -21.16 3.52 -3.60
N LEU A 127 -20.47 2.68 -2.82
CA LEU A 127 -21.03 1.44 -2.30
C LEU A 127 -22.19 1.72 -1.32
N ALA A 128 -22.05 2.73 -0.45
CA ALA A 128 -23.10 3.13 0.48
C ALA A 128 -24.38 3.60 -0.26
N GLU A 129 -24.22 4.38 -1.33
CA GLU A 129 -25.35 4.81 -2.16
C GLU A 129 -26.04 3.62 -2.84
N ARG A 130 -25.26 2.65 -3.35
CA ARG A 130 -25.83 1.43 -3.96
C ARG A 130 -26.61 0.58 -2.96
N VAL A 131 -26.11 0.44 -1.73
CA VAL A 131 -26.83 -0.27 -0.66
C VAL A 131 -28.13 0.44 -0.30
N SER A 132 -28.11 1.77 -0.21
CA SER A 132 -29.34 2.55 -0.01
C SER A 132 -30.32 2.39 -1.18
N GLY A 133 -29.83 2.31 -2.42
CA GLY A 133 -30.65 2.05 -3.60
C GLY A 133 -31.29 0.65 -3.58
N PHE A 134 -30.55 -0.37 -3.10
CA PHE A 134 -31.09 -1.71 -2.93
C PHE A 134 -32.25 -1.76 -1.94
N ALA A 135 -32.18 -1.03 -0.83
CA ALA A 135 -33.28 -0.97 0.14
C ALA A 135 -34.59 -0.49 -0.51
N GLY A 136 -34.53 0.54 -1.38
CA GLY A 136 -35.67 1.02 -2.14
C GLY A 136 -36.24 -0.03 -3.10
N LEU A 137 -35.38 -0.67 -3.91
CA LEU A 137 -35.80 -1.71 -4.86
C LEU A 137 -36.40 -2.93 -4.17
N THR A 138 -35.86 -3.30 -3.01
CA THR A 138 -36.37 -4.41 -2.18
C THR A 138 -37.74 -4.07 -1.62
N GLN A 139 -37.95 -2.84 -1.14
CA GLN A 139 -39.25 -2.37 -0.67
C GLN A 139 -40.29 -2.36 -1.81
N ASP A 140 -39.92 -1.91 -3.00
CA ASP A 140 -40.80 -1.95 -4.17
C ASP A 140 -41.17 -3.40 -4.55
N SER A 141 -40.21 -4.32 -4.48
CA SER A 141 -40.43 -5.75 -4.71
C SER A 141 -41.40 -6.35 -3.68
N PHE A 142 -41.26 -6.00 -2.40
CA PHE A 142 -42.18 -6.42 -1.35
C PHE A 142 -43.60 -5.90 -1.59
N ASN A 143 -43.74 -4.63 -1.95
CA ASN A 143 -45.03 -4.03 -2.25
C ASN A 143 -45.71 -4.72 -3.44
N ALA A 144 -44.98 -4.94 -4.54
CA ALA A 144 -45.48 -5.59 -5.73
C ALA A 144 -45.88 -7.06 -5.46
N ALA A 145 -45.09 -7.80 -4.68
CA ALA A 145 -45.41 -9.17 -4.30
C ALA A 145 -46.61 -9.24 -3.34
N SER A 146 -46.73 -8.30 -2.40
CA SER A 146 -47.90 -8.19 -1.51
C SER A 146 -49.18 -7.87 -2.30
N GLU A 147 -49.11 -6.96 -3.28
CA GLU A 147 -50.23 -6.65 -4.17
C GLU A 147 -50.62 -7.87 -4.99
N GLY A 148 -49.64 -8.56 -5.59
CA GLY A 148 -49.85 -9.79 -6.34
C GLY A 148 -50.48 -10.91 -5.50
N TYR A 149 -50.05 -11.06 -4.25
CA TYR A 149 -50.63 -12.01 -3.30
C TYR A 149 -52.10 -11.69 -3.01
N SER A 150 -52.43 -10.41 -2.77
CA SER A 150 -53.81 -9.97 -2.53
C SER A 150 -54.71 -10.21 -3.74
N LEU A 151 -54.24 -9.85 -4.94
CA LEU A 151 -54.97 -10.07 -6.19
C LEU A 151 -55.20 -11.56 -6.46
N ASN A 152 -54.21 -12.41 -6.16
CA ASN A 152 -54.35 -13.86 -6.27
C ASN A 152 -55.37 -14.41 -5.26
N GLY A 153 -55.41 -13.89 -4.03
CA GLY A 153 -56.44 -14.24 -3.05
C GLY A 153 -57.86 -13.89 -3.53
N GLU A 154 -58.03 -12.72 -4.15
CA GLU A 154 -59.31 -12.36 -4.80
C GLU A 154 -59.66 -13.30 -5.96
N PHE A 155 -58.67 -13.67 -6.77
CA PHE A 155 -58.85 -14.60 -7.88
C PHE A 155 -59.29 -15.98 -7.39
N GLN A 156 -58.67 -16.50 -6.34
CA GLN A 156 -59.04 -17.76 -5.72
C GLN A 156 -60.48 -17.74 -5.19
N MET A 157 -60.91 -16.66 -4.54
CA MET A 157 -62.31 -16.48 -4.12
C MET A 157 -63.28 -16.49 -5.32
N ARG A 158 -62.89 -15.91 -6.47
CA ARG A 158 -63.72 -15.92 -7.68
C ARG A 158 -63.83 -17.32 -8.28
N LEU A 159 -62.73 -18.10 -8.28
CA LEU A 159 -62.74 -19.49 -8.72
C LEU A 159 -63.65 -20.37 -7.86
N GLU A 160 -63.57 -20.24 -6.53
CA GLU A 160 -64.46 -20.97 -5.60
C GLU A 160 -65.94 -20.63 -5.84
N ASN A 161 -66.26 -19.35 -6.06
CA ASN A 161 -67.62 -18.94 -6.40
C ASN A 161 -68.09 -19.52 -7.74
N LEU A 162 -67.20 -19.62 -8.73
CA LEU A 162 -67.49 -20.21 -10.02
C LEU A 162 -67.74 -21.72 -9.90
N LYS A 163 -66.92 -22.43 -9.13
CA LYS A 163 -67.10 -23.85 -8.78
C LYS A 163 -68.45 -24.09 -8.10
N ALA A 164 -68.81 -23.27 -7.12
CA ALA A 164 -70.11 -23.34 -6.47
C ALA A 164 -71.28 -23.07 -7.45
N GLY A 165 -71.09 -22.15 -8.40
CA GLY A 165 -72.04 -21.89 -9.48
C GLY A 165 -72.27 -23.11 -10.36
N MET A 166 -71.21 -23.81 -10.74
CA MET A 166 -71.30 -25.03 -11.54
C MET A 166 -72.04 -26.15 -10.81
N LEU A 167 -71.75 -26.38 -9.52
CA LEU A 167 -72.46 -27.37 -8.71
C LEU A 167 -73.98 -27.09 -8.67
N ARG A 168 -74.39 -25.82 -8.65
CA ARG A 168 -75.81 -25.45 -8.77
C ARG A 168 -76.39 -25.80 -10.13
N THR A 169 -75.63 -25.61 -11.21
CA THR A 169 -76.03 -25.97 -12.58
C THR A 169 -76.20 -27.49 -12.71
N ILE A 170 -75.27 -28.30 -12.20
CA ILE A 170 -75.40 -29.77 -12.14
C ILE A 170 -76.70 -30.16 -11.44
N GLY A 171 -76.99 -29.56 -10.29
CA GLY A 171 -78.23 -29.80 -9.57
C GLY A 171 -79.49 -29.43 -10.37
N ALA A 172 -79.44 -28.37 -11.18
CA ALA A 172 -80.56 -27.98 -12.05
C ALA A 172 -80.76 -28.93 -13.23
N VAL A 173 -79.67 -29.37 -13.87
CA VAL A 173 -79.68 -30.37 -14.94
C VAL A 173 -80.28 -31.68 -14.43
N ASN A 174 -79.84 -32.17 -13.28
CA ASN A 174 -80.38 -33.40 -12.67
C ASN A 174 -81.89 -33.31 -12.39
N ARG A 175 -82.39 -32.15 -11.93
CA ARG A 175 -83.84 -31.94 -11.76
C ARG A 175 -84.59 -31.96 -13.09
N LEU A 176 -84.01 -31.36 -14.13
CA LEU A 176 -84.61 -31.35 -15.47
C LEU A 176 -84.70 -32.77 -16.05
N THR A 177 -83.66 -33.59 -15.86
CA THR A 177 -83.66 -35.01 -16.24
C THR A 177 -84.82 -35.76 -15.58
N GLY A 178 -85.01 -35.60 -14.26
CA GLY A 178 -86.14 -36.24 -13.55
C GLY A 178 -87.53 -35.75 -14.00
N LEU A 179 -87.66 -34.48 -14.41
CA LEU A 179 -88.90 -33.97 -15.01
C LEU A 179 -89.17 -34.61 -16.38
N LEU A 180 -88.14 -34.77 -17.21
CA LEU A 180 -88.28 -35.44 -18.51
C LEU A 180 -88.65 -36.92 -18.38
N ASP A 181 -88.09 -37.62 -17.39
CA ASP A 181 -88.46 -39.01 -17.09
C ASP A 181 -89.95 -39.11 -16.67
N SER A 182 -90.43 -38.11 -15.92
CA SER A 182 -91.85 -38.02 -15.54
C SER A 182 -92.75 -37.76 -16.74
N VAL A 183 -92.34 -36.88 -17.65
CA VAL A 183 -93.06 -36.63 -18.92
C VAL A 183 -93.11 -37.89 -19.77
N LYS A 184 -92.00 -38.63 -19.86
CA LYS A 184 -91.94 -39.90 -20.58
C LYS A 184 -92.95 -40.91 -20.04
N SER A 185 -93.01 -41.09 -18.71
CA SER A 185 -93.99 -41.99 -18.08
C SER A 185 -95.44 -41.57 -18.38
N LEU A 186 -95.74 -40.26 -18.36
CA LEU A 186 -97.07 -39.76 -18.73
C LEU A 186 -97.40 -40.03 -20.20
N THR A 187 -96.43 -39.85 -21.11
CA THR A 187 -96.65 -40.15 -22.53
C THR A 187 -96.89 -41.63 -22.80
N GLU A 188 -96.24 -42.54 -22.06
CA GLU A 188 -96.49 -43.98 -22.14
C GLU A 188 -97.93 -44.32 -21.74
N ILE A 189 -98.46 -43.73 -20.65
CA ILE A 189 -99.85 -43.90 -20.21
C ILE A 189 -100.84 -43.36 -21.26
N ILE A 190 -100.53 -42.23 -21.91
CA ILE A 190 -101.39 -41.65 -22.95
C ILE A 190 -101.39 -42.54 -24.20
N ASP A 191 -100.25 -43.13 -24.58
CA ASP A 191 -100.19 -44.07 -25.70
C ASP A 191 -101.03 -45.33 -25.43
N GLU A 192 -100.91 -45.90 -24.23
CA GLU A 192 -101.71 -47.05 -23.79
C GLU A 192 -103.21 -46.71 -23.77
N SER A 193 -103.56 -45.48 -23.34
CA SER A 193 -104.93 -44.98 -23.37
C SER A 193 -105.44 -44.80 -24.80
N ALA A 194 -104.60 -44.30 -25.72
CA ALA A 194 -104.93 -44.13 -27.13
C ALA A 194 -105.13 -45.48 -27.82
N GLU A 195 -104.30 -46.48 -27.52
CA GLU A 195 -104.45 -47.85 -28.03
C GLU A 195 -105.73 -48.51 -27.50
N SER A 196 -106.04 -48.33 -26.21
CA SER A 196 -107.31 -48.77 -25.62
C SER A 196 -108.51 -48.12 -26.30
N LEU A 197 -108.46 -46.80 -26.55
CA LEU A 197 -109.48 -46.07 -27.30
C LEU A 197 -109.61 -46.56 -28.74
N HIS A 198 -108.49 -46.91 -29.39
CA HIS A 198 -108.48 -47.51 -30.72
C HIS A 198 -109.22 -48.85 -30.73
N LEU A 199 -108.97 -49.72 -29.75
CA LEU A 199 -109.65 -51.01 -29.60
C LEU A 199 -111.15 -50.83 -29.33
N ILE A 200 -111.53 -49.90 -28.45
CA ILE A 200 -112.93 -49.55 -28.19
C ILE A 200 -113.60 -49.09 -29.50
N SER A 201 -112.96 -48.22 -30.27
CA SER A 201 -113.50 -47.72 -31.53
C SER A 201 -113.76 -48.83 -32.56
N ILE A 202 -112.88 -49.84 -32.61
CA ILE A 202 -113.07 -51.02 -33.48
C ILE A 202 -114.28 -51.82 -33.03
N ASN A 203 -114.40 -52.08 -31.72
CA ASN A 203 -115.55 -52.81 -31.17
C ASN A 203 -116.87 -52.06 -31.41
N THR A 204 -116.88 -50.73 -31.25
CA THR A 204 -118.06 -49.90 -31.56
C THR A 204 -118.39 -49.89 -33.06
N ALA A 205 -117.39 -49.88 -33.94
CA ALA A 205 -117.61 -49.96 -35.39
C ALA A 205 -118.24 -51.29 -35.81
N ILE A 206 -117.78 -52.41 -35.22
CA ILE A 206 -118.33 -53.75 -35.44
C ILE A 206 -119.79 -53.79 -34.99
N GLU A 207 -120.09 -53.26 -33.80
CA GLU A 207 -121.44 -53.29 -33.25
C GLU A 207 -122.41 -52.35 -34.00
N ALA A 208 -121.94 -51.19 -34.45
CA ALA A 208 -122.69 -50.29 -35.33
C ALA A 208 -123.04 -50.95 -36.68
N ALA A 209 -122.12 -51.71 -37.26
CA ALA A 209 -122.35 -52.46 -38.50
C ALA A 209 -123.35 -53.61 -38.30
N ARG A 210 -123.35 -54.25 -37.12
CA ARG A 210 -124.33 -55.28 -36.73
C ARG A 210 -125.74 -54.74 -36.51
N ALA A 211 -125.86 -53.57 -35.87
CA ALA A 211 -127.15 -52.96 -35.54
C ALA A 211 -127.76 -52.12 -36.68
N GLY A 212 -126.99 -51.81 -37.72
CA GLY A 212 -127.43 -50.95 -38.83
C GLY A 212 -127.55 -49.46 -38.47
N ASP A 213 -127.03 -49.05 -37.31
CA ASP A 213 -127.12 -47.68 -36.81
C ASP A 213 -125.97 -46.82 -37.33
N ARG A 214 -126.31 -45.90 -38.24
CA ARG A 214 -125.36 -44.97 -38.85
C ARG A 214 -124.74 -43.99 -37.85
N GLY A 215 -125.41 -43.69 -36.74
CA GLY A 215 -124.91 -42.77 -35.71
C GLY A 215 -123.71 -43.33 -34.96
N PHE A 216 -123.80 -44.59 -34.51
CA PHE A 216 -122.68 -45.27 -33.82
C PHE A 216 -121.47 -45.51 -34.73
N GLY A 217 -121.69 -45.71 -36.05
CA GLY A 217 -120.60 -45.86 -37.03
C GLY A 217 -119.77 -44.59 -37.21
N VAL A 218 -120.42 -43.41 -37.17
CA VAL A 218 -119.73 -42.11 -37.20
C VAL A 218 -118.93 -41.89 -35.91
N ILE A 219 -119.52 -42.19 -34.75
CA ILE A 219 -118.84 -42.09 -33.44
C ILE A 219 -117.60 -42.99 -33.40
N ALA A 220 -117.70 -44.23 -33.88
CA ALA A 220 -116.57 -45.15 -33.92
C ALA A 220 -115.43 -44.65 -34.82
N THR A 221 -115.76 -44.02 -35.96
CA THR A 221 -114.76 -43.44 -36.86
C THR A 221 -114.07 -42.23 -36.22
N GLU A 222 -114.83 -41.38 -35.52
CA GLU A 222 -114.29 -40.22 -34.81
C GLU A 222 -113.40 -40.63 -33.62
N LEU A 223 -113.80 -41.65 -32.84
CA LEU A 223 -112.97 -42.23 -31.77
C LEU A 223 -111.67 -42.82 -32.32
N ARG A 224 -111.73 -43.51 -33.46
CA ARG A 224 -110.54 -44.07 -34.12
C ARG A 224 -109.60 -42.99 -34.61
N ALA A 225 -110.14 -41.90 -35.18
CA ALA A 225 -109.38 -40.75 -35.62
C ALA A 225 -108.73 -40.01 -34.44
N LEU A 226 -109.43 -39.88 -33.31
CA LEU A 226 -108.93 -39.29 -32.07
C LEU A 226 -107.79 -40.12 -31.47
N ALA A 227 -107.97 -41.43 -31.36
CA ALA A 227 -106.94 -42.37 -30.91
C ALA A 227 -105.66 -42.28 -31.76
N ARG A 228 -105.80 -42.25 -33.10
CA ARG A 228 -104.66 -42.10 -34.02
C ARG A 228 -103.94 -40.76 -33.81
N ARG A 229 -104.69 -39.66 -33.71
CA ARG A 229 -104.11 -38.32 -33.44
C ARG A 229 -103.39 -38.26 -32.10
N ALA A 230 -103.93 -38.92 -31.07
CA ALA A 230 -103.30 -38.99 -29.76
C ALA A 230 -101.97 -39.75 -29.82
N GLY A 231 -101.94 -40.94 -30.44
CA GLY A 231 -100.69 -41.70 -30.63
C GLY A 231 -99.65 -40.99 -31.49
N GLU A 232 -100.06 -40.29 -32.56
CA GLU A 232 -99.16 -39.44 -33.35
C GLU A 232 -98.57 -38.29 -32.52
N SER A 233 -99.39 -37.65 -31.67
CA SER A 233 -98.93 -36.57 -30.78
C SER A 233 -97.95 -37.11 -29.72
N VAL A 234 -98.22 -38.29 -29.15
CA VAL A 234 -97.33 -38.95 -28.19
C VAL A 234 -95.96 -39.24 -28.82
N ARG A 235 -95.92 -39.77 -30.04
CA ARG A 235 -94.66 -40.04 -30.75
C ARG A 235 -93.86 -38.76 -31.01
N GLU A 236 -94.54 -37.65 -31.28
CA GLU A 236 -93.86 -36.35 -31.43
C GLU A 236 -93.25 -35.88 -30.11
N VAL A 237 -93.99 -36.00 -29.00
CA VAL A 237 -93.49 -35.67 -27.66
C VAL A 237 -92.30 -36.58 -27.28
N ASP A 238 -92.36 -37.89 -27.53
CA ASP A 238 -91.26 -38.82 -27.27
C ASP A 238 -89.99 -38.44 -28.07
N ARG A 239 -90.15 -38.00 -29.32
CA ARG A 239 -89.01 -37.49 -30.12
C ARG A 239 -88.41 -36.23 -29.51
N ILE A 240 -89.23 -35.29 -29.05
CA ILE A 240 -88.77 -34.06 -28.39
C ILE A 240 -88.06 -34.41 -27.08
N VAL A 241 -88.64 -35.27 -26.24
CA VAL A 241 -88.04 -35.71 -24.96
C VAL A 241 -86.68 -36.35 -25.18
N LYS A 242 -86.55 -37.26 -26.18
CA LYS A 242 -85.26 -37.86 -26.55
C LYS A 242 -84.23 -36.80 -26.95
N SER A 243 -84.61 -35.85 -27.80
CA SER A 243 -83.72 -34.76 -28.22
C SER A 243 -83.28 -33.90 -27.05
N VAL A 244 -84.17 -33.54 -26.11
CA VAL A 244 -83.80 -32.78 -24.91
C VAL A 244 -82.86 -33.59 -24.01
N HIS A 245 -83.05 -34.91 -23.92
CA HIS A 245 -82.19 -35.78 -23.14
C HIS A 245 -80.76 -35.88 -23.72
N GLU A 246 -80.62 -35.87 -25.04
CA GLU A 246 -79.32 -35.80 -25.73
C GLU A 246 -78.60 -34.47 -25.46
N GLU A 247 -79.32 -33.35 -25.54
CA GLU A 247 -78.78 -32.02 -25.20
C GLU A 247 -78.34 -31.93 -23.74
N ILE A 248 -79.12 -32.50 -22.82
CA ILE A 248 -78.74 -32.58 -21.40
C ILE A 248 -77.43 -33.34 -21.20
N LYS A 249 -77.23 -34.48 -21.87
CA LYS A 249 -75.97 -35.22 -21.79
C LYS A 249 -74.78 -34.41 -22.30
N ALA A 250 -74.97 -33.65 -23.36
CA ALA A 250 -73.93 -32.75 -23.88
C ALA A 250 -73.59 -31.65 -22.86
N VAL A 251 -74.60 -31.07 -22.22
CA VAL A 251 -74.41 -30.08 -21.14
C VAL A 251 -73.69 -30.69 -19.94
N ASP A 252 -74.04 -31.91 -19.54
CA ASP A 252 -73.42 -32.58 -18.39
C ASP A 252 -71.92 -32.83 -18.62
N GLY A 253 -71.55 -33.34 -19.81
CA GLY A 253 -70.15 -33.50 -20.20
C GLY A 253 -69.37 -32.18 -20.21
N ALA A 254 -69.96 -31.11 -20.74
CA ALA A 254 -69.33 -29.79 -20.72
C ALA A 254 -69.11 -29.23 -19.29
N ILE A 255 -70.00 -29.58 -18.36
CA ILE A 255 -69.87 -29.20 -16.96
C ILE A 255 -68.78 -30.03 -16.26
N GLU A 256 -68.70 -31.34 -16.51
CA GLU A 256 -67.62 -32.19 -15.99
C GLU A 256 -66.24 -31.70 -16.45
N ASP A 257 -66.08 -31.41 -17.74
CA ASP A 257 -64.85 -30.86 -18.30
C ASP A 257 -64.48 -29.52 -17.64
N SER A 258 -65.46 -28.63 -17.49
CA SER A 258 -65.26 -27.33 -16.84
C SER A 258 -64.87 -27.48 -15.36
N ALA A 259 -65.34 -28.51 -14.67
CA ALA A 259 -65.07 -28.74 -13.25
C ALA A 259 -63.62 -29.21 -13.06
N SER A 260 -63.17 -30.11 -13.94
CA SER A 260 -61.77 -30.55 -14.03
C SER A 260 -60.81 -29.36 -14.25
N VAL A 261 -61.15 -28.46 -15.19
CA VAL A 261 -60.36 -27.23 -15.43
C VAL A 261 -60.35 -26.33 -14.19
N MET A 262 -61.47 -26.22 -13.46
CA MET A 262 -61.54 -25.42 -12.23
C MET A 262 -60.58 -25.91 -11.16
N ASP A 263 -60.52 -27.23 -10.95
CA ASP A 263 -59.62 -27.82 -9.95
C ASP A 263 -58.15 -27.56 -10.28
N ILE A 264 -57.79 -27.60 -11.57
CA ILE A 264 -56.45 -27.22 -12.04
C ILE A 264 -56.17 -25.73 -11.75
N LEU A 265 -57.12 -24.84 -12.08
CA LEU A 265 -56.96 -23.40 -11.88
C LEU A 265 -56.83 -23.02 -10.40
N ILE A 266 -57.55 -23.70 -9.50
CA ILE A 266 -57.41 -23.51 -8.06
C ILE A 266 -56.00 -23.91 -7.61
N GLY A 267 -55.51 -25.09 -8.03
CA GLY A 267 -54.16 -25.54 -7.70
C GLY A 267 -53.06 -24.62 -8.26
N ASP A 268 -53.23 -24.10 -9.48
CA ASP A 268 -52.29 -23.12 -10.05
C ASP A 268 -52.33 -21.79 -9.30
N SER A 269 -53.50 -21.32 -8.85
CA SER A 269 -53.62 -20.12 -8.03
C SER A 269 -52.95 -20.29 -6.66
N GLU A 270 -53.04 -21.45 -6.02
CA GLU A 270 -52.29 -21.74 -4.78
C GLU A 270 -50.78 -21.64 -4.99
N ARG A 271 -50.26 -22.24 -6.07
CA ARG A 271 -48.83 -22.17 -6.43
C ARG A 271 -48.36 -20.73 -6.73
N VAL A 272 -49.21 -19.92 -7.34
CA VAL A 272 -48.94 -18.48 -7.55
C VAL A 272 -48.86 -17.75 -6.20
N GLY A 273 -49.76 -18.05 -5.27
CA GLY A 273 -49.73 -17.52 -3.90
C GLY A 273 -48.43 -17.86 -3.16
N GLU A 274 -48.00 -19.12 -3.24
CA GLU A 274 -46.71 -19.56 -2.68
C GLU A 274 -45.51 -18.83 -3.30
N SER A 275 -45.55 -18.58 -4.61
CA SER A 275 -44.50 -17.83 -5.31
C SER A 275 -44.38 -16.40 -4.79
N PHE A 276 -45.51 -15.69 -4.61
CA PHE A 276 -45.50 -14.34 -4.03
C PHE A 276 -45.00 -14.33 -2.58
N ALA A 277 -45.38 -15.32 -1.76
CA ALA A 277 -44.84 -15.47 -0.41
C ALA A 277 -43.32 -15.68 -0.43
N GLY A 278 -42.82 -16.52 -1.35
CA GLY A 278 -41.40 -16.73 -1.55
C GLY A 278 -40.64 -15.47 -1.97
N ILE A 279 -41.24 -14.62 -2.81
CA ILE A 279 -40.67 -13.32 -3.19
C ILE A 279 -40.55 -12.39 -1.97
N ASN A 280 -41.60 -12.33 -1.13
CA ASN A 280 -41.55 -11.53 0.11
C ASN A 280 -40.46 -11.99 1.08
N ASP A 281 -40.32 -13.31 1.27
CA ASP A 281 -39.24 -13.87 2.09
C ASP A 281 -37.85 -13.58 1.52
N PHE A 282 -37.70 -13.64 0.19
CA PHE A 282 -36.45 -13.29 -0.47
C PHE A 282 -36.13 -11.80 -0.30
N ALA A 283 -37.12 -10.92 -0.49
CA ALA A 283 -36.96 -9.47 -0.27
C ALA A 283 -36.48 -9.17 1.15
N ARG A 284 -37.10 -9.78 2.18
CA ARG A 284 -36.66 -9.63 3.57
C ARG A 284 -35.21 -10.05 3.79
N LYS A 285 -34.78 -11.18 3.23
CA LYS A 285 -33.36 -11.62 3.32
C LYS A 285 -32.41 -10.63 2.66
N VAL A 286 -32.79 -10.04 1.53
CA VAL A 286 -31.99 -9.01 0.85
C VAL A 286 -31.89 -7.75 1.70
N GLU A 287 -32.97 -7.37 2.41
CA GLU A 287 -32.95 -6.25 3.36
C GLU A 287 -31.99 -6.51 4.54
N GLU A 288 -32.06 -7.70 5.14
CA GLU A 288 -31.15 -8.13 6.22
C GLU A 288 -29.67 -8.08 5.78
N GLU A 289 -29.36 -8.59 4.58
CA GLU A 289 -28.02 -8.50 3.98
C GLU A 289 -27.62 -7.04 3.71
N GLY A 290 -28.55 -6.20 3.24
CA GLY A 290 -28.31 -4.78 3.03
C GLY A 290 -27.87 -4.05 4.31
N VAL A 291 -28.50 -4.36 5.44
CA VAL A 291 -28.11 -3.83 6.76
C VAL A 291 -26.72 -4.32 7.16
N SER A 292 -26.40 -5.59 6.93
CA SER A 292 -25.07 -6.17 7.19
C SER A 292 -23.97 -5.47 6.39
N ILE A 293 -24.20 -5.24 5.09
CA ILE A 293 -23.26 -4.53 4.22
C ILE A 293 -23.09 -3.07 4.69
N ALA A 294 -24.17 -2.40 5.09
CA ALA A 294 -24.09 -1.05 5.63
C ALA A 294 -23.21 -0.96 6.89
N ALA A 295 -23.28 -1.96 7.77
CA ALA A 295 -22.41 -2.04 8.94
C ALA A 295 -20.93 -2.22 8.56
N GLU A 296 -20.63 -3.08 7.57
CA GLU A 296 -19.25 -3.28 7.11
C GLU A 296 -18.68 -2.03 6.43
N ILE A 297 -19.51 -1.27 5.71
CA ILE A 297 -19.15 0.04 5.14
C ILE A 297 -18.70 1.02 6.24
N LEU A 298 -19.41 1.08 7.36
CA LEU A 298 -19.04 1.95 8.49
C LEU A 298 -17.68 1.54 9.08
N LYS A 299 -17.44 0.23 9.22
CA LYS A 299 -16.17 -0.31 9.71
C LYS A 299 -15.01 -0.03 8.74
N GLN A 300 -15.24 -0.15 7.44
CA GLN A 300 -14.24 0.21 6.44
C GLN A 300 -13.91 1.70 6.48
N ARG A 301 -14.89 2.59 6.67
CA ARG A 301 -14.65 4.02 6.86
C ARG A 301 -13.78 4.32 8.08
N GLU A 302 -14.06 3.67 9.20
CA GLU A 302 -13.23 3.79 10.41
C GLU A 302 -11.79 3.33 10.13
N GLY A 303 -11.64 2.19 9.45
CA GLY A 303 -10.34 1.67 9.01
C GLY A 303 -9.57 2.67 8.13
N LEU A 304 -10.22 3.27 7.13
CA LEU A 304 -9.61 4.32 6.30
C LEU A 304 -9.24 5.56 7.12
N GLY A 305 -10.06 5.96 8.08
CA GLY A 305 -9.72 7.04 9.01
C GLY A 305 -8.43 6.76 9.79
N SER A 306 -8.26 5.53 10.28
CA SER A 306 -7.03 5.09 10.94
C SER A 306 -5.82 5.07 9.99
N VAL A 307 -6.00 4.64 8.74
CA VAL A 307 -4.94 4.67 7.73
C VAL A 307 -4.52 6.12 7.43
N ALA A 308 -5.48 7.02 7.22
CA ALA A 308 -5.22 8.44 6.98
C ALA A 308 -4.45 9.08 8.14
N ALA A 309 -4.83 8.77 9.39
CA ALA A 309 -4.09 9.23 10.57
C ALA A 309 -2.65 8.66 10.60
N GLY A 310 -2.46 7.38 10.30
CA GLY A 310 -1.15 6.75 10.20
C GLY A 310 -0.26 7.40 9.13
N VAL A 311 -0.82 7.71 7.96
CA VAL A 311 -0.15 8.44 6.87
C VAL A 311 0.35 9.81 7.35
N GLN A 312 -0.44 10.56 8.12
CA GLN A 312 -0.01 11.84 8.68
C GLN A 312 1.16 11.70 9.68
N VAL A 313 1.13 10.66 10.52
CA VAL A 313 2.23 10.36 11.45
C VAL A 313 3.52 10.05 10.67
N ILE A 314 3.43 9.24 9.63
CA ILE A 314 4.58 8.88 8.79
C ILE A 314 5.12 10.12 8.07
N PHE A 315 4.24 10.99 7.56
CA PHE A 315 4.64 12.22 6.90
C PHE A 315 5.46 13.12 7.84
N ARG A 316 4.97 13.36 9.06
CA ARG A 316 5.70 14.14 10.08
C ARG A 316 7.03 13.51 10.47
N ALA A 317 7.07 12.18 10.61
CA ALA A 317 8.31 11.47 10.90
C ALA A 317 9.34 11.63 9.77
N SER A 318 8.91 11.64 8.50
CA SER A 318 9.80 11.91 7.37
C SER A 318 10.36 13.33 7.39
N GLU A 319 9.55 14.34 7.72
CA GLU A 319 10.01 15.74 7.87
C GLU A 319 11.02 15.87 9.02
N GLU A 320 10.75 15.22 10.16
CA GLU A 320 11.67 15.20 11.30
C GLU A 320 13.01 14.52 10.94
N ILE A 321 12.98 13.39 10.22
CA ILE A 321 14.18 12.71 9.73
C ILE A 321 14.99 13.62 8.79
N GLN A 322 14.33 14.39 7.92
CA GLN A 322 15.02 15.34 7.05
C GLN A 322 15.72 16.44 7.86
N GLY A 323 15.02 17.04 8.83
CA GLY A 323 15.62 18.06 9.71
C GLY A 323 16.80 17.53 10.54
N GLU A 324 16.67 16.33 11.09
CA GLU A 324 17.76 15.68 11.83
C GLU A 324 18.94 15.30 10.93
N ALA A 325 18.68 14.89 9.69
CA ALA A 325 19.72 14.63 8.70
C ALA A 325 20.49 15.91 8.34
N GLU A 326 19.79 17.03 8.15
CA GLU A 326 20.40 18.35 7.91
C GLU A 326 21.28 18.80 9.09
N ASN A 327 20.76 18.71 10.32
CA ASN A 327 21.51 19.03 11.54
C ASN A 327 22.76 18.16 11.69
N THR A 328 22.63 16.85 11.47
CA THR A 328 23.75 15.90 11.54
C THR A 328 24.78 16.19 10.44
N GLY A 329 24.34 16.57 9.24
CA GLY A 329 25.21 16.98 8.14
C GLY A 329 26.00 18.25 8.46
N ALA A 330 25.37 19.23 9.12
CA ALA A 330 26.03 20.44 9.59
C ALA A 330 27.11 20.12 10.64
N VAL A 331 26.81 19.23 11.60
CA VAL A 331 27.77 18.77 12.61
C VAL A 331 28.96 18.06 11.95
N ALA A 332 28.72 17.18 10.97
CA ALA A 332 29.78 16.48 10.26
C ALA A 332 30.70 17.47 9.50
N THR A 333 30.12 18.50 8.88
CA THR A 333 30.87 19.57 8.21
C THR A 333 31.71 20.37 9.21
N GLN A 334 31.15 20.73 10.37
CA GLN A 334 31.89 21.42 11.44
C GLN A 334 33.05 20.58 11.98
N LEU A 335 32.85 19.27 12.18
CA LEU A 335 33.92 18.34 12.57
C LEU A 335 35.05 18.33 11.54
N LYS A 336 34.71 18.29 10.24
CA LYS A 336 35.70 18.37 9.16
C LYS A 336 36.51 19.67 9.25
N THR A 337 35.85 20.82 9.46
CA THR A 337 36.53 22.11 9.60
C THR A 337 37.46 22.15 10.82
N ILE A 338 36.99 21.67 11.98
CA ILE A 338 37.78 21.63 13.22
C ILE A 338 39.01 20.75 13.04
N VAL A 339 38.85 19.55 12.49
CA VAL A 339 39.97 18.64 12.20
C VAL A 339 40.97 19.32 11.25
N GLY A 340 40.50 19.96 10.17
CA GLY A 340 41.35 20.71 9.25
C GLY A 340 42.16 21.82 9.94
N THR A 341 41.51 22.61 10.80
CA THR A 341 42.19 23.68 11.55
C THR A 341 43.23 23.14 12.53
N ILE A 342 42.93 22.03 13.21
CA ILE A 342 43.91 21.42 14.13
C ILE A 342 45.09 20.87 13.33
N LEU A 343 44.84 20.16 12.22
CA LEU A 343 45.89 19.63 11.34
C LEU A 343 46.80 20.74 10.83
N GLU A 344 46.25 21.86 10.39
CA GLU A 344 47.01 23.04 9.96
C GLU A 344 47.91 23.58 11.08
N LYS A 345 47.37 23.76 12.30
CA LYS A 345 48.10 24.27 13.47
C LYS A 345 49.13 23.28 14.02
N THR A 346 48.90 21.98 13.89
CA THR A 346 49.85 20.94 14.34
C THR A 346 50.89 20.60 13.28
N GLY A 347 50.58 20.78 12.00
CA GLY A 347 51.49 20.50 10.88
C GLY A 347 52.72 21.40 10.84
N SER A 348 52.69 22.56 11.51
CA SER A 348 53.84 23.46 11.66
C SER A 348 54.90 22.98 12.68
N LEU A 349 54.63 21.86 13.36
CA LEU A 349 55.52 21.26 14.35
C LEU A 349 56.40 20.20 13.65
N ARG A 350 57.72 20.27 13.84
CA ARG A 350 58.70 19.37 13.23
C ARG A 350 59.16 18.34 14.27
N LEU A 351 58.43 17.23 14.39
CA LEU A 351 58.79 16.00 15.11
C LEU A 351 59.91 15.20 14.44
N ARG A 352 60.76 14.51 15.24
CA ARG A 352 61.84 13.63 14.76
C ARG A 352 61.30 12.52 13.85
N ARG A 353 60.04 12.17 14.08
CA ARG A 353 59.24 11.21 13.32
C ARG A 353 58.81 11.67 11.93
N HIS A 354 58.73 12.97 11.62
CA HIS A 354 58.35 13.38 10.26
C HIS A 354 59.35 12.86 9.23
N LYS A 355 60.65 12.73 9.53
CA LYS A 355 61.62 12.09 8.62
C LYS A 355 61.26 10.63 8.28
N ARG A 356 60.60 9.92 9.21
CA ARG A 356 60.09 8.55 9.04
C ARG A 356 58.66 8.50 8.45
N ALA A 357 57.97 9.63 8.41
CA ALA A 357 56.64 9.78 7.83
C ALA A 357 56.69 10.28 6.39
N VAL A 358 57.71 11.05 6.00
CA VAL A 358 57.95 11.42 4.60
C VAL A 358 58.14 10.13 3.81
N GLU A 359 57.16 9.83 2.98
CA GLU A 359 57.19 8.72 2.05
C GLU A 359 58.02 9.12 0.83
N LEU A 360 57.63 10.22 0.19
CA LEU A 360 58.28 10.76 -0.99
C LEU A 360 58.06 12.27 -1.13
N VAL A 361 59.01 12.94 -1.78
CA VAL A 361 58.96 14.37 -2.12
C VAL A 361 59.17 14.53 -3.61
N TYR A 362 58.38 15.38 -4.25
CA TYR A 362 58.54 15.68 -5.68
C TYR A 362 58.15 17.11 -5.99
N ALA A 363 58.72 17.65 -7.07
CA ALA A 363 58.49 19.01 -7.54
C ALA A 363 57.83 19.01 -8.92
N MET A 364 56.92 19.95 -9.13
CA MET A 364 56.16 20.18 -10.36
C MET A 364 56.41 21.59 -10.89
N ASP A 365 56.42 21.72 -12.22
CA ASP A 365 56.43 23.03 -12.88
C ASP A 365 55.07 23.74 -12.77
N ASN A 366 55.01 24.97 -13.29
CA ASN A 366 53.79 25.79 -13.26
C ASN A 366 52.62 25.21 -14.08
N ARG A 367 52.84 24.16 -14.88
CA ARG A 367 51.82 23.45 -15.65
C ARG A 367 51.37 22.15 -14.98
N GLY A 368 51.95 21.79 -13.83
CA GLY A 368 51.61 20.58 -13.09
C GLY A 368 52.33 19.35 -13.58
N ARG A 369 53.40 19.51 -14.38
CA ARG A 369 54.26 18.38 -14.75
C ARG A 369 55.37 18.21 -13.76
N GLN A 370 55.58 16.98 -13.32
CA GLN A 370 56.63 16.64 -12.38
C GLN A 370 58.02 16.79 -13.02
N VAL A 371 58.86 17.65 -12.44
CA VAL A 371 60.21 18.00 -12.92
C VAL A 371 61.32 17.45 -12.05
N SER A 372 61.00 16.69 -11.01
CA SER A 372 61.96 15.93 -10.22
C SER A 372 61.66 14.43 -10.30
N SER A 373 62.68 13.60 -10.10
CA SER A 373 62.43 12.22 -9.64
C SER A 373 61.76 12.24 -8.26
N ASN A 374 61.18 11.11 -7.85
CA ASN A 374 60.65 10.98 -6.50
C ASN A 374 61.85 10.92 -5.52
N ILE A 375 61.91 11.86 -4.59
CA ILE A 375 62.89 11.87 -3.50
C ILE A 375 62.29 11.07 -2.37
N VAL A 376 62.59 9.78 -2.34
CA VAL A 376 62.08 8.82 -1.36
C VAL A 376 62.93 8.86 -0.09
N SER A 377 62.30 8.84 1.09
CA SER A 377 63.02 8.76 2.37
C SER A 377 63.77 7.42 2.50
N ASP A 378 64.92 7.40 3.19
CA ASP A 378 65.77 6.21 3.33
C ASP A 378 65.04 4.97 3.85
N LYS A 379 63.97 5.16 4.63
CA LYS A 379 63.12 4.09 5.15
C LYS A 379 62.27 3.39 4.07
N TYR A 380 61.98 4.08 2.97
CA TYR A 380 61.06 3.63 1.92
C TYR A 380 61.77 3.29 0.60
N LYS A 381 63.10 3.46 0.55
CA LYS A 381 63.95 3.05 -0.59
C LYS A 381 63.71 1.57 -0.93
N GLY A 382 63.43 1.29 -2.20
CA GLY A 382 63.11 -0.05 -2.71
C GLY A 382 61.66 -0.51 -2.54
N SER A 383 60.81 0.24 -1.82
CA SER A 383 59.36 -0.08 -1.61
C SER A 383 58.39 0.91 -2.25
N VAL A 384 58.93 1.97 -2.85
CA VAL A 384 58.20 3.09 -3.48
C VAL A 384 58.80 3.31 -4.86
N ARG A 385 57.99 3.61 -5.88
CA ARG A 385 58.46 3.85 -7.25
C ARG A 385 59.29 5.13 -7.31
N GLU A 386 60.59 5.02 -7.65
CA GLU A 386 61.53 6.14 -7.70
C GLU A 386 61.42 6.99 -8.99
N GLN A 387 60.80 6.45 -10.04
CA GLN A 387 60.53 7.16 -11.29
C GLN A 387 59.12 7.80 -11.28
N GLY A 388 59.07 9.12 -11.18
CA GLY A 388 57.86 9.95 -11.39
C GLY A 388 58.11 11.17 -12.29
N PHE A 389 59.32 11.32 -12.83
CA PHE A 389 59.69 12.44 -13.70
C PHE A 389 58.83 12.45 -14.97
N GLY A 390 58.19 13.59 -15.25
CA GLY A 390 57.33 13.79 -16.42
C GLY A 390 55.84 13.47 -16.24
N GLU A 391 55.42 12.95 -15.07
CA GLU A 391 54.00 12.68 -14.80
C GLU A 391 53.15 13.96 -14.74
N ASP A 392 51.93 13.88 -15.26
CA ASP A 392 50.96 14.98 -15.22
C ASP A 392 50.14 14.92 -13.92
N ARG A 393 50.28 15.96 -13.10
CA ARG A 393 49.60 16.14 -11.81
C ARG A 393 48.65 17.35 -11.84
N SER A 394 48.40 17.95 -13.01
CA SER A 394 47.64 19.19 -13.16
C SER A 394 46.20 19.12 -12.62
N GLN A 395 45.58 17.93 -12.65
CA GLN A 395 44.22 17.69 -12.18
C GLN A 395 44.12 17.40 -10.67
N LYS A 396 45.25 17.30 -9.96
CA LYS A 396 45.24 16.97 -8.53
C LYS A 396 44.94 18.21 -7.71
N GLU A 397 44.07 18.08 -6.72
CA GLU A 397 43.65 19.20 -5.86
C GLU A 397 44.82 19.85 -5.12
N TYR A 398 45.84 19.07 -4.75
CA TYR A 398 47.06 19.58 -4.12
C TYR A 398 47.95 20.40 -5.05
N PHE A 399 47.70 20.39 -6.36
CA PHE A 399 48.36 21.25 -7.32
C PHE A 399 47.49 22.46 -7.71
N SER A 400 46.20 22.22 -8.01
CA SER A 400 45.28 23.29 -8.43
C SER A 400 45.08 24.34 -7.34
N SER A 401 45.11 23.94 -6.06
CA SER A 401 45.06 24.86 -4.91
C SER A 401 46.24 25.83 -4.81
N LEU A 402 47.40 25.50 -5.39
CA LEU A 402 48.62 26.34 -5.33
C LEU A 402 48.73 27.37 -6.46
N GLN A 403 47.80 27.33 -7.44
CA GLN A 403 47.81 28.25 -8.58
C GLN A 403 47.48 29.72 -8.19
N GLY A 404 46.85 29.91 -7.03
CA GLY A 404 46.40 31.22 -6.54
C GLY A 404 47.45 32.06 -5.78
N GLY A 405 48.63 31.54 -5.45
CA GLY A 405 49.63 32.30 -4.68
C GLY A 405 50.51 31.47 -3.75
N GLU A 406 51.17 32.14 -2.80
CA GLU A 406 51.94 31.47 -1.73
C GLU A 406 50.97 30.88 -0.70
N GLY A 407 50.92 29.55 -0.64
CA GLY A 407 50.06 28.82 0.28
C GLY A 407 50.56 27.39 0.49
N VAL A 408 50.07 26.76 1.56
CA VAL A 408 50.26 25.33 1.83
C VAL A 408 48.90 24.66 1.69
N TYR A 409 48.83 23.54 0.98
CA TYR A 409 47.64 22.71 0.88
C TYR A 409 47.91 21.37 1.56
N VAL A 410 46.90 20.84 2.24
CA VAL A 410 46.93 19.50 2.85
C VAL A 410 45.75 18.72 2.28
N SER A 411 46.01 17.58 1.66
CA SER A 411 44.96 16.73 1.10
C SER A 411 44.15 16.03 2.19
N ASP A 412 42.97 15.55 1.81
CA ASP A 412 42.31 14.48 2.56
C ASP A 412 43.21 13.23 2.64
N ILE A 413 42.93 12.36 3.61
CA ILE A 413 43.62 11.07 3.77
C ILE A 413 43.26 10.16 2.60
N TYR A 414 44.27 9.65 1.88
CA TYR A 414 44.12 8.76 0.74
C TYR A 414 45.02 7.53 0.87
N LEU A 415 44.79 6.52 0.04
CA LEU A 415 45.68 5.37 -0.09
C LEU A 415 46.74 5.69 -1.15
N SER A 416 48.02 5.70 -0.77
CA SER A 416 49.12 6.02 -1.68
C SER A 416 49.26 4.96 -2.77
N ASP A 417 49.18 5.37 -4.04
CA ASP A 417 49.45 4.50 -5.19
C ASP A 417 50.90 3.97 -5.18
N ALA A 418 51.80 4.68 -4.48
CA ALA A 418 53.22 4.38 -4.47
C ALA A 418 53.62 3.33 -3.42
N SER A 419 52.88 3.18 -2.32
CA SER A 419 53.14 2.18 -1.28
C SER A 419 51.94 1.37 -0.80
N GLY A 420 50.72 1.69 -1.23
CA GLY A 420 49.48 1.09 -0.73
C GLY A 420 49.15 1.44 0.72
N ARG A 421 49.69 2.54 1.26
CA ARG A 421 49.50 2.96 2.67
C ARG A 421 48.72 4.27 2.77
N LEU A 422 48.04 4.47 3.90
CA LEU A 422 47.30 5.71 4.15
C LEU A 422 48.26 6.89 4.29
N CYS A 423 48.05 7.92 3.46
CA CYS A 423 48.90 9.09 3.36
C CYS A 423 48.07 10.38 3.30
N ILE A 424 48.73 11.50 3.58
CA ILE A 424 48.28 12.86 3.24
C ILE A 424 49.34 13.52 2.38
N THR A 425 48.94 14.31 1.39
CA THR A 425 49.85 15.13 0.60
C THR A 425 49.84 16.53 1.17
N VAL A 426 51.00 17.02 1.59
CA VAL A 426 51.23 18.42 1.90
C VAL A 426 51.94 19.04 0.72
N SER A 427 51.39 20.10 0.15
CA SER A 427 52.02 20.79 -0.98
C SER A 427 52.19 22.28 -0.72
N GLY A 428 53.21 22.88 -1.32
CA GLY A 428 53.48 24.31 -1.21
C GLY A 428 54.32 24.84 -2.36
N SER A 429 54.28 26.15 -2.58
CA SER A 429 55.05 26.80 -3.65
C SER A 429 56.46 27.17 -3.19
N THR A 430 57.46 27.02 -4.06
CA THR A 430 58.83 27.49 -3.87
C THR A 430 59.40 28.07 -5.18
N LEU A 431 60.59 28.67 -5.14
CA LEU A 431 61.31 29.15 -6.32
C LEU A 431 62.54 28.29 -6.59
N ASN A 432 62.82 28.00 -7.86
CA ASN A 432 64.06 27.36 -8.27
C ASN A 432 65.23 28.39 -8.32
N ARG A 433 66.46 27.93 -8.58
CA ARG A 433 67.65 28.81 -8.66
C ARG A 433 67.60 29.86 -9.79
N LYS A 434 66.69 29.70 -10.76
CA LYS A 434 66.46 30.63 -11.87
C LYS A 434 65.32 31.60 -11.62
N GLY A 435 64.64 31.48 -10.47
CA GLY A 435 63.50 32.32 -10.09
C GLY A 435 62.14 31.81 -10.57
N ASP A 436 62.06 30.63 -11.19
CA ASP A 436 60.78 30.07 -11.62
C ASP A 436 60.04 29.42 -10.44
N ARG A 437 58.71 29.57 -10.42
CA ARG A 437 57.84 28.96 -9.40
C ARG A 437 57.69 27.45 -9.63
N LEU A 438 57.91 26.69 -8.57
CA LEU A 438 57.67 25.26 -8.48
C LEU A 438 56.62 24.96 -7.42
N ALA A 439 55.80 23.94 -7.65
CA ALA A 439 54.96 23.35 -6.61
C ALA A 439 55.68 22.10 -6.07
N VAL A 440 55.93 22.05 -4.76
CA VAL A 440 56.52 20.89 -4.09
C VAL A 440 55.42 20.15 -3.38
N ALA A 441 55.31 18.85 -3.60
CA ALA A 441 54.40 17.96 -2.91
C ALA A 441 55.19 16.98 -2.04
N LEU A 442 54.64 16.73 -0.86
CA LEU A 442 55.19 15.91 0.20
C LEU A 442 54.13 14.90 0.62
N ASP A 443 54.34 13.63 0.27
CA ASP A 443 53.45 12.57 0.71
C ASP A 443 53.92 12.08 2.08
N LEU A 444 53.03 12.19 3.06
CA LEU A 444 53.26 11.81 4.44
C LEU A 444 52.46 10.56 4.77
N ASN A 445 53.17 9.48 5.04
CA ASN A 445 52.61 8.23 5.53
C ASN A 445 52.08 8.41 6.96
N LEU A 446 50.79 8.13 7.15
CA LEU A 446 50.12 8.28 8.44
C LEU A 446 50.61 7.28 9.49
N GLU A 447 50.91 6.03 9.10
CA GLU A 447 51.51 5.06 10.03
C GLU A 447 52.90 5.51 10.51
N GLY A 448 53.67 6.17 9.64
CA GLY A 448 54.94 6.79 9.98
C GLY A 448 54.80 8.03 10.88
N LEU A 449 53.68 8.75 10.80
CA LEU A 449 53.30 9.82 11.72
C LEU A 449 52.85 9.28 13.10
N LEU A 450 52.26 8.08 13.14
CA LEU A 450 51.57 7.53 14.32
C LEU A 450 52.40 6.52 15.16
N ARG A 451 53.40 5.82 14.59
CA ARG A 451 54.22 4.84 15.35
C ARG A 451 55.19 5.52 16.33
N VAL A 452 55.13 5.10 17.61
CA VAL A 452 55.97 5.60 18.73
C VAL A 452 57.44 5.21 18.59
#